data_AF-A0AB73PNZ3-F1
#
_entry.id   AF-A0AB73PNZ3-F1
#
_cell.length_a   1.000
_cell.length_b   1.000
_cell.length_c   1.000
_cell.angle_alpha   90.00
_cell.angle_beta   90.00
_cell.angle_gamma   90.00
#
_symmetry.space_group_name_H-M   'P 1'
#
loop_
_entity.id
_entity.type
_entity.pdbx_description
1 polymer ?
#
loop_
_entity_poly.entity_id
_entity_poly.type
_entity_poly.pdbx_seq_one_letter_code
_entity_poly.pdbx_strand_id
1 'polypeptide(L)'
;MTVGKRLKEERKRLRLTQQEMADACGISKWAQLYFEKDQNMPGGAYLLAAHARGVDIMYVLLEQRVELDPSEAALVAAFRAASHEVRTAMLSNLGSTSGSAESVAPVVTFDTPRVP
;
A
#
# COMPACT_ATOMS: atom_id res chain seq x y z
N MET A 1 3.13 1.77 14.65
CA MET A 1 3.72 3.07 14.23
C MET A 1 2.60 4.08 13.90
N THR A 2 2.86 5.38 13.69
CA THR A 2 1.81 6.33 13.21
C THR A 2 1.79 6.40 11.67
N VAL A 3 0.68 6.88 11.08
CA VAL A 3 0.55 7.05 9.62
C VAL A 3 1.62 7.99 9.08
N GLY A 4 1.86 9.13 9.74
CA GLY A 4 2.89 10.09 9.37
C GLY A 4 4.29 9.51 9.39
N LYS A 5 4.61 8.69 10.41
CA LYS A 5 5.89 7.97 10.48
C LYS A 5 6.03 6.95 9.33
N ARG A 6 5.01 6.14 9.04
CA ARG A 6 5.04 5.19 7.91
C ARG A 6 5.16 5.91 6.57
N LEU A 7 4.49 7.04 6.40
CA LEU A 7 4.61 7.87 5.20
C LEU A 7 6.04 8.41 5.02
N LYS A 8 6.66 8.85 6.11
CA LYS A 8 8.06 9.28 6.11
C LYS A 8 9.03 8.15 5.75
N GLU A 9 8.78 6.94 6.26
CA GLU A 9 9.57 5.76 5.91
C GLU A 9 9.45 5.41 4.44
N GLU A 10 8.24 5.41 3.88
CA GLU A 10 8.04 5.14 2.45
C GLU A 10 8.71 6.19 1.56
N ARG A 11 8.59 7.47 1.92
CA ARG A 11 9.32 8.53 1.21
C ARG A 11 10.83 8.27 1.23
N LYS A 12 11.39 7.90 2.39
CA LYS A 12 12.80 7.58 2.53
C LYS A 12 13.21 6.31 1.75
N ARG A 13 12.35 5.28 1.72
CA ARG A 13 12.55 4.07 0.92
C ARG A 13 12.70 4.41 -0.56
N LEU A 14 11.90 5.36 -1.04
CA LEU A 14 11.97 5.91 -2.40
C LEU A 14 13.12 6.91 -2.61
N ARG A 15 13.91 7.21 -1.58
CA ARG A 15 15.04 8.16 -1.59
C ARG A 15 14.62 9.59 -1.98
N LEU A 16 13.38 9.98 -1.68
CA LEU A 16 12.86 11.31 -1.96
C LEU A 16 13.06 12.24 -0.76
N THR A 17 13.36 13.50 -1.02
CA THR A 17 13.26 14.61 -0.06
C THR A 17 11.79 14.99 0.17
N GLN A 18 11.52 15.75 1.24
CA GLN A 18 10.17 16.26 1.49
C GLN A 18 9.69 17.20 0.38
N GLN A 19 10.61 17.95 -0.25
CA GLN A 19 10.28 18.84 -1.35
C GLN A 19 9.87 18.05 -2.59
N GLU A 20 10.66 17.06 -3.00
CA GLU A 20 10.36 16.25 -4.19
C GLU A 20 9.05 15.47 -4.05
N MET A 21 8.75 14.97 -2.84
CA MET A 21 7.48 14.30 -2.56
C MET A 21 6.30 15.27 -2.64
N ALA A 22 6.47 16.47 -2.09
CA ALA A 22 5.45 17.52 -2.12
C ALA A 22 5.16 17.96 -3.56
N ASP A 23 6.20 18.20 -4.36
CA ASP A 23 6.09 18.60 -5.76
C ASP A 23 5.38 17.51 -6.58
N ALA A 24 5.73 16.23 -6.37
CA ALA A 24 5.09 15.10 -7.03
C ALA A 24 3.60 14.95 -6.67
N CYS A 25 3.19 15.40 -5.49
CA CYS A 25 1.81 15.32 -5.02
C CYS A 25 1.04 16.65 -5.18
N GLY A 26 1.65 17.68 -5.78
CA GLY A 26 1.01 18.98 -6.00
C GLY A 26 0.68 19.75 -4.71
N ILE A 27 1.46 19.53 -3.65
CA ILE A 27 1.27 20.19 -2.34
C ILE A 27 2.50 21.00 -1.94
N SER A 28 2.39 21.79 -0.87
CA SER A 28 3.56 22.45 -0.29
C SER A 28 4.44 21.49 0.51
N LYS A 29 5.74 21.78 0.60
CA LYS A 29 6.67 21.07 1.51
C LYS A 29 6.20 21.09 2.97
N TRP A 30 5.53 22.16 3.40
CA TRP A 30 4.97 22.26 4.74
C TRP A 30 3.85 21.25 4.98
N ALA A 31 2.96 21.06 3.99
CA ALA A 31 1.93 20.03 4.07
C ALA A 31 2.54 18.63 4.21
N GLN A 32 3.58 18.31 3.41
CA GLN A 32 4.33 17.06 3.56
C GLN A 32 4.93 16.90 4.96
N LEU A 33 5.55 17.95 5.50
CA LEU A 33 6.11 17.95 6.85
C LEU A 33 5.04 17.73 7.92
N TYR A 34 3.86 18.35 7.78
CA TYR A 34 2.76 18.20 8.72
C TYR A 34 2.16 16.81 8.68
N PHE A 35 2.04 16.21 7.50
CA PHE A 35 1.64 14.81 7.37
C PHE A 35 2.63 13.88 8.07
N GLU A 36 3.94 14.07 7.87
CA GLU A 36 4.98 13.25 8.51
C GLU A 36 5.11 13.44 10.03
N LYS A 37 4.52 14.52 10.57
CA LYS A 37 4.47 14.81 12.00
C LYS A 37 3.11 14.48 12.62
N ASP A 38 2.19 13.88 11.86
CA ASP A 38 0.82 13.58 12.28
C ASP A 38 0.03 14.85 12.72
N GLN A 39 0.44 16.03 12.25
CA GLN A 39 -0.24 17.31 12.55
C GLN A 39 -1.44 17.57 11.64
N ASN A 40 -1.43 16.94 10.47
CA ASN A 40 -2.56 16.90 9.54
C ASN A 40 -2.56 15.54 8.86
N MET A 41 -3.72 15.08 8.37
CA MET A 41 -3.83 13.79 7.71
C MET A 41 -3.85 13.99 6.18
N PRO A 42 -3.09 13.19 5.41
CA PRO A 42 -3.17 13.24 3.96
C PRO A 42 -4.57 12.85 3.46
N GLY A 43 -5.13 13.65 2.55
CA GLY A 43 -6.39 13.34 1.88
C GLY A 43 -6.24 12.33 0.73
N GLY A 44 -7.37 11.84 0.21
CA GLY A 44 -7.39 10.81 -0.85
C GLY A 44 -6.63 11.20 -2.12
N ALA A 45 -6.73 12.46 -2.58
CA ALA A 45 -6.01 12.93 -3.75
C ALA A 45 -4.48 12.86 -3.59
N TYR A 46 -3.98 13.20 -2.40
CA TYR A 46 -2.56 13.04 -2.06
C TYR A 46 -2.16 11.56 -2.06
N LEU A 47 -2.96 10.68 -1.46
CA LEU A 47 -2.65 9.24 -1.39
C LEU A 47 -2.62 8.60 -2.79
N LEU A 48 -3.49 9.02 -3.70
CA LEU A 48 -3.48 8.58 -5.09
C LEU A 48 -2.19 9.02 -5.81
N ALA A 49 -1.79 10.29 -5.65
CA ALA A 49 -0.56 10.80 -6.24
C ALA A 49 0.69 10.11 -5.65
N ALA A 50 0.72 9.91 -4.33
CA ALA A 50 1.77 9.20 -3.63
C ALA A 50 1.89 7.74 -4.11
N HIS A 51 0.75 7.05 -4.30
CA HIS A 51 0.71 5.70 -4.86
C HIS A 51 1.33 5.63 -6.25
N ALA A 52 0.96 6.57 -7.13
CA ALA A 52 1.54 6.66 -8.48
C ALA A 52 3.07 6.89 -8.44
N ARG A 53 3.59 7.46 -7.35
CA ARG A 53 5.03 7.64 -7.13
C ARG A 53 5.73 6.40 -6.55
N GLY A 54 4.98 5.34 -6.24
CA GLY A 54 5.49 4.07 -5.71
C GLY A 54 5.44 3.96 -4.19
N VAL A 55 4.71 4.84 -3.50
CA VAL A 55 4.43 4.69 -2.07
C VAL A 55 3.49 3.50 -1.86
N ASP A 56 3.83 2.64 -0.91
CA ASP A 56 2.95 1.57 -0.46
C ASP A 56 1.87 2.15 0.48
N ILE A 57 0.71 2.48 -0.09
CA ILE A 57 -0.41 3.06 0.67
C ILE A 57 -1.00 2.04 1.66
N MET A 58 -0.95 0.74 1.35
CA MET A 58 -1.40 -0.29 2.28
C MET A 58 -0.53 -0.30 3.53
N TYR A 59 0.79 -0.23 3.35
CA TYR A 59 1.70 -0.07 4.46
C TYR A 59 1.45 1.23 5.23
N VAL A 60 1.32 2.37 4.54
CA VAL A 60 1.10 3.67 5.20
C VAL A 60 -0.16 3.67 6.06
N LEU A 61 -1.27 3.15 5.56
CA LEU A 61 -2.55 3.20 6.28
C LEU A 61 -2.71 2.05 7.28
N LEU A 62 -2.30 0.84 6.93
CA LEU A 62 -2.62 -0.39 7.67
C LEU A 62 -1.42 -1.01 8.39
N GLU A 63 -0.20 -0.49 8.21
CA GLU A 63 1.04 -1.08 8.74
C GLU A 63 1.34 -2.49 8.20
N GLN A 64 0.65 -2.90 7.14
CA GLN A 64 0.83 -4.18 6.48
C GLN A 64 1.70 -3.99 5.25
N ARG A 65 2.90 -4.56 5.25
CA ARG A 65 3.66 -4.78 4.01
C ARG A 65 3.22 -6.12 3.43
N VAL A 66 2.89 -6.13 2.15
CA VAL A 66 2.80 -7.40 1.42
C VAL A 66 4.23 -7.78 1.06
N GLU A 67 4.91 -8.44 1.99
CA GLU A 67 6.18 -9.10 1.71
C GLU A 67 5.88 -10.52 1.25
N LEU A 68 6.20 -10.79 -0.02
CA LEU A 68 6.21 -12.14 -0.54
C LEU A 68 7.53 -12.79 -0.12
N ASP A 69 7.47 -14.03 0.40
CA ASP A 69 8.67 -14.84 0.57
C ASP A 69 9.40 -14.98 -0.77
N PRO A 70 10.74 -15.15 -0.83
CA PRO A 70 11.46 -15.27 -2.09
C PRO A 70 10.88 -16.32 -3.04
N SER A 71 10.33 -17.41 -2.52
CA SER A 71 9.66 -18.45 -3.32
C SER A 71 8.34 -17.94 -3.94
N GLU A 72 7.53 -17.21 -3.18
CA GLU A 72 6.30 -16.57 -3.66
C GLU A 72 6.58 -15.47 -4.67
N ALA A 73 7.61 -14.64 -4.41
CA ALA A 73 8.04 -13.60 -5.33
C ALA A 73 8.52 -14.19 -6.67
N ALA A 74 9.28 -15.29 -6.61
CA ALA A 74 9.73 -16.02 -7.79
C ALA A 74 8.54 -16.64 -8.55
N LEU A 75 7.56 -17.21 -7.84
CA LEU A 75 6.34 -17.75 -8.42
C LEU A 75 5.54 -16.67 -9.16
N VAL A 76 5.30 -15.52 -8.51
CA VAL A 76 4.58 -14.39 -9.12
C VAL A 76 5.33 -13.85 -10.34
N ALA A 77 6.65 -13.73 -10.26
CA ALA A 77 7.48 -13.28 -11.38
C ALA A 77 7.41 -14.25 -12.57
N ALA A 78 7.57 -15.55 -12.31
CA ALA A 78 7.46 -16.59 -13.33
C ALA A 78 6.07 -16.62 -13.97
N PHE A 79 5.02 -16.52 -13.16
CA PHE A 79 3.64 -16.47 -13.63
C PHE A 79 3.39 -15.26 -14.53
N ARG A 80 3.86 -14.06 -14.13
CA ARG A 80 3.73 -12.83 -14.94
C ARG A 80 4.52 -12.89 -16.24
N ALA A 81 5.64 -13.60 -16.30
CA ALA A 81 6.42 -13.78 -17.53
C ALA A 81 5.90 -14.88 -18.46
N ALA A 82 5.13 -15.84 -17.93
CA ALA A 82 4.64 -16.99 -18.67
C ALA A 82 3.57 -16.63 -19.73
N SER A 83 3.44 -17.49 -20.75
CA SER A 83 2.36 -17.40 -21.74
C SER A 83 1.00 -17.67 -21.11
N HIS A 84 -0.08 -17.27 -21.80
CA HIS A 84 -1.44 -17.53 -21.34
C HIS A 84 -1.72 -19.02 -21.10
N GLU A 85 -1.25 -19.89 -22.01
CA GLU A 85 -1.39 -21.34 -21.91
C GLU A 85 -0.70 -21.88 -20.64
N VAL A 86 0.54 -21.44 -20.37
CA VAL A 86 1.30 -21.86 -19.19
C VAL A 86 0.66 -21.36 -17.90
N ARG A 87 0.17 -20.11 -17.87
CA ARG A 87 -0.59 -19.58 -16.73
C ARG A 87 -1.84 -20.41 -16.45
N THR A 88 -2.56 -20.79 -17.50
CA THR A 88 -3.79 -21.59 -17.39
C THR A 88 -3.50 -22.99 -16.83
N ALA A 89 -2.44 -23.64 -17.32
CA ALA A 89 -2.00 -24.95 -16.81
C ALA A 89 -1.48 -24.87 -15.36
N MET A 90 -0.75 -23.81 -14.98
CA MET A 90 -0.34 -23.60 -13.60
C MET A 90 -1.55 -23.45 -12.67
N LEU A 91 -2.54 -22.63 -13.05
CA LEU A 91 -3.75 -22.41 -12.26
C LEU A 91 -4.59 -23.67 -12.14
N SER A 92 -4.70 -24.51 -13.18
CA SER A 92 -5.42 -25.77 -13.10
C SER A 92 -4.77 -26.77 -12.14
N ASN A 93 -3.44 -26.81 -12.11
CA ASN A 93 -2.69 -27.71 -11.22
C ASN A 93 -2.68 -27.24 -9.76
N LEU A 94 -2.70 -25.92 -9.53
CA LEU A 94 -2.76 -25.33 -8.19
C LEU A 94 -4.19 -25.30 -7.63
N GLY A 95 -5.21 -25.10 -8.48
CA GLY A 95 -6.62 -24.98 -8.09
C GLY A 95 -7.27 -26.27 -7.62
N SER A 96 -6.66 -27.43 -7.90
CA SER A 96 -7.15 -28.74 -7.46
C SER A 96 -6.96 -29.04 -5.96
N THR A 97 -6.38 -28.12 -5.20
CA THR A 97 -6.24 -28.22 -3.72
C THR A 97 -6.90 -27.03 -3.04
N SER A 98 -8.24 -26.98 -3.04
CA SER A 98 -9.00 -25.97 -2.28
C SER A 98 -9.54 -26.58 -0.99
N GLY A 99 -8.77 -26.44 0.09
CA GLY A 99 -9.33 -26.38 1.45
C GLY A 99 -9.87 -24.96 1.66
N SER A 100 -11.18 -24.84 1.71
CA SER A 100 -11.92 -23.58 1.83
C SER A 100 -11.59 -22.86 3.15
N ALA A 101 -11.16 -21.60 3.06
CA ALA A 101 -11.17 -20.67 4.18
C ALA A 101 -11.99 -19.43 3.77
N GLU A 102 -13.20 -19.33 4.31
CA GLU A 102 -14.07 -18.15 4.18
C GLU A 102 -13.40 -16.92 4.81
N SER A 103 -13.27 -15.85 4.02
CA SER A 103 -12.84 -14.54 4.51
C SER A 103 -14.08 -13.72 4.89
N VAL A 104 -14.30 -13.55 6.20
CA VAL A 104 -15.27 -12.58 6.73
C VAL A 104 -14.62 -11.19 6.66
N ALA A 105 -15.17 -10.30 5.85
CA ALA A 105 -14.68 -8.92 5.74
C ALA A 105 -14.96 -8.12 7.03
N PRO A 106 -13.99 -7.33 7.54
CA PRO A 106 -14.20 -6.52 8.74
C PRO A 106 -15.03 -5.26 8.41
N VAL A 107 -16.11 -5.05 9.16
CA VAL A 107 -16.90 -3.81 9.14
C VAL A 107 -16.15 -2.75 9.97
N VAL A 108 -15.75 -1.65 9.33
CA VAL A 108 -15.11 -0.52 10.00
C VAL A 108 -16.19 0.51 10.36
N THR A 109 -16.51 0.64 11.65
CA THR A 109 -17.36 1.69 12.18
C THR A 109 -16.53 2.90 12.59
N PHE A 110 -16.83 4.07 12.03
CA PHE A 110 -16.25 5.34 12.46
C PHE A 110 -17.06 5.88 13.63
N ASP A 111 -16.52 5.78 14.85
CA ASP A 111 -17.13 6.37 16.03
C ASP A 111 -16.91 7.89 15.97
N THR A 112 -17.96 8.62 15.62
CA THR A 112 -17.92 10.08 15.54
C THR A 112 -18.43 10.63 16.88
N PRO A 113 -17.61 11.36 17.66
CA PRO A 113 -18.07 11.88 18.94
C PRO A 113 -19.18 12.90 18.71
N ARG A 114 -20.32 12.66 19.36
CA ARG A 114 -21.46 13.57 19.39
C ARG A 114 -21.05 14.82 20.14
N VAL A 115 -20.92 15.94 19.42
CA VAL A 115 -20.72 17.27 20.00
C VAL A 115 -22.02 17.65 20.76
N PRO A 116 -21.93 18.25 21.96
CA PRO A 116 -23.07 18.55 22.83
C PRO A 116 -24.13 19.48 22.20
#